data_AF-A0A0L8GQQ9-F1
#
_entry.id   AF-A0A0L8GQQ9-F1
#
_cell.length_a   1.000
_cell.length_b   1.000
_cell.length_c   1.000
_cell.angle_alpha   90.00
_cell.angle_beta   90.00
_cell.angle_gamma   90.00
#
_symmetry.space_group_name_H-M   'P 1'
#
loop_
_entity.id
_entity.type
_entity.pdbx_description
1 polymer ?
#
loop_
_entity_poly.entity_id
_entity_poly.type
_entity_poly.pdbx_seq_one_letter_code
_entity_poly.pdbx_strand_id
1 'polypeptide(L)'
;VTPTPPRLKKNRKTDPVSRFREFQNYWNLHKPPGENNHNALRWSIKEKIAKHDVIGSRPRKTFVPNNYVIPSQNPRHSLRWQIRTDLAYGVMPTVASYDY
;
A
#
# COMPACT_ATOMS: atom_id res chain seq x y z
N VAL A 1 -24.55 41.21 -7.10
CA VAL A 1 -23.60 41.17 -8.24
C VAL A 1 -22.98 39.77 -8.28
N THR A 2 -23.36 38.94 -9.24
CA THR A 2 -22.79 37.60 -9.41
C THR A 2 -21.38 37.71 -10.02
N PRO A 3 -20.34 37.08 -9.44
CA PRO A 3 -18.99 37.15 -10.00
C PRO A 3 -18.91 36.31 -11.27
N THR A 4 -18.66 36.96 -12.39
CA THR A 4 -18.45 36.31 -13.69
C THR A 4 -17.19 35.44 -13.61
N PRO A 5 -17.24 34.14 -13.96
CA PRO A 5 -16.07 33.27 -13.92
C PRO A 5 -15.00 33.76 -14.92
N PRO A 6 -13.70 33.62 -14.57
CA PRO A 6 -12.62 34.14 -15.39
C PRO A 6 -12.62 33.45 -16.77
N ARG A 7 -12.63 34.25 -17.84
CA ARG A 7 -12.49 33.75 -19.22
C ARG A 7 -11.17 32.98 -19.35
N LEU A 8 -11.26 31.68 -19.54
CA LEU A 8 -10.11 30.85 -19.90
C LEU A 8 -9.54 31.38 -21.23
N LYS A 9 -8.27 31.78 -21.23
CA LYS A 9 -7.59 32.28 -22.43
C LYS A 9 -7.60 31.15 -23.48
N LYS A 10 -8.07 31.45 -24.70
CA LYS A 10 -8.10 30.51 -25.83
C LYS A 10 -6.73 29.83 -25.98
N ASN A 11 -6.75 28.51 -26.13
CA ASN A 11 -5.58 27.65 -26.31
C ASN A 11 -4.69 28.17 -27.45
N ARG A 12 -3.67 28.96 -27.12
CA ARG A 12 -2.61 29.33 -28.06
C ARG A 12 -1.73 28.10 -28.25
N LYS A 13 -1.39 27.78 -29.51
CA LYS A 13 -0.38 26.75 -29.80
C LYS A 13 0.90 27.16 -29.06
N THR A 14 1.31 26.33 -28.11
CA THR A 14 2.54 26.51 -27.34
C THR A 14 3.54 25.51 -27.89
N ASP A 15 4.81 25.90 -28.00
CA ASP A 15 5.87 24.99 -28.42
C ASP A 15 5.89 23.79 -27.45
N PRO A 16 5.65 22.56 -27.94
CA PRO A 16 5.58 21.37 -27.08
C PRO A 16 6.85 21.16 -26.27
N VAL A 17 8.02 21.51 -26.82
CA VAL A 17 9.30 21.31 -26.15
C VAL A 17 9.48 22.31 -25.01
N SER A 18 9.19 23.59 -25.26
CA SER A 18 9.21 24.62 -24.22
C SER A 18 8.22 24.29 -23.11
N ARG A 19 7.00 23.86 -23.47
CA ARG A 19 5.97 23.49 -22.49
C ARG A 19 6.35 22.25 -21.66
N PHE A 20 6.99 21.26 -22.28
CA PHE A 20 7.53 20.11 -21.58
C PHE A 20 8.59 20.52 -20.56
N ARG A 21 9.54 21.39 -20.96
CA ARG A 21 10.60 21.89 -20.07
C ARG A 21 10.05 22.71 -18.91
N GLU A 22 9.04 23.55 -19.16
CA GLU A 22 8.34 24.28 -18.11
C GLU A 22 7.73 23.34 -17.07
N PHE A 23 7.01 22.30 -17.51
CA PHE A 23 6.44 21.32 -16.59
C PHE A 23 7.51 20.50 -15.86
N GLN A 24 8.58 20.13 -16.52
CA GLN A 24 9.71 19.43 -15.90
C GLN A 24 10.35 20.29 -14.80
N ASN A 25 10.56 21.58 -15.07
CA ASN A 25 11.10 22.52 -14.09
C ASN A 25 10.15 22.73 -12.91
N TYR A 26 8.85 22.87 -13.18
CA TYR A 26 7.82 23.00 -12.15
C TYR A 26 7.76 21.77 -11.23
N TRP A 27 7.80 20.58 -11.82
CA TRP A 27 7.83 19.32 -11.08
C TRP A 27 9.10 19.18 -10.22
N ASN A 28 10.26 19.58 -10.76
CA ASN A 28 11.52 19.55 -10.02
C ASN A 28 11.55 20.54 -8.85
N LEU A 29 10.89 21.70 -8.99
CA LEU A 29 10.80 22.71 -7.95
C LEU A 29 9.84 22.30 -6.82
N HIS A 30 8.74 21.60 -7.17
CA HIS A 30 7.69 21.18 -6.25
C HIS A 30 7.74 19.68 -5.97
N LYS A 31 8.86 19.21 -5.43
CA LYS A 31 8.95 17.81 -4.96
C LYS A 31 7.97 17.57 -3.81
N PRO A 32 7.38 16.35 -3.74
CA PRO A 32 6.52 16.02 -2.62
C PRO A 32 7.28 16.20 -1.30
N PRO A 33 6.69 16.91 -0.31
CA PRO A 33 7.33 17.08 0.99
C PRO A 33 7.55 15.70 1.62
N GLY A 34 8.80 15.41 1.99
CA GLY A 34 9.23 14.10 2.50
C GLY A 34 10.10 13.28 1.55
N GLU A 35 10.27 13.71 0.29
CA GLU A 35 11.25 13.11 -0.62
C GLU A 35 12.67 13.59 -0.29
N ASN A 36 13.25 13.00 0.75
CA ASN A 36 14.69 13.09 0.98
C ASN A 36 15.40 12.41 -0.20
N ASN A 37 16.42 13.04 -0.79
CA ASN A 37 17.15 12.48 -1.92
C ASN A 37 17.94 11.23 -1.48
N HIS A 38 17.26 10.08 -1.42
CA HIS A 38 17.79 8.82 -0.91
C HIS A 38 18.80 8.17 -1.86
N ASN A 39 19.16 8.82 -2.96
CA ASN A 39 20.12 8.28 -3.92
C ASN A 39 21.49 8.02 -3.26
N ALA A 40 21.99 8.98 -2.48
CA ALA A 40 23.26 8.81 -1.75
C ALA A 40 23.16 7.70 -0.69
N LEU A 41 22.07 7.66 0.08
CA LEU A 41 21.82 6.61 1.07
C LEU A 41 21.76 5.23 0.39
N ARG A 42 21.01 5.13 -0.71
CA ARG A 42 20.87 3.90 -1.50
C ARG A 42 22.19 3.43 -2.07
N TRP A 43 23.02 4.32 -2.62
CA TRP A 43 24.37 3.97 -3.08
C TRP A 43 25.26 3.50 -1.93
N SER A 44 25.24 4.19 -0.78
CA SER A 44 26.02 3.77 0.39
C SER A 44 25.59 2.39 0.94
N ILE A 45 24.29 2.08 0.91
CA ILE A 45 23.77 0.76 1.30
C ILE A 45 24.20 -0.30 0.29
N LYS A 46 24.11 0.00 -1.01
CA LYS A 46 24.58 -0.92 -2.06
C LYS A 46 26.07 -1.24 -1.93
N GLU A 47 26.89 -0.22 -1.69
CA GLU A 47 28.32 -0.41 -1.44
C GLU A 47 28.58 -1.24 -0.19
N LYS A 48 27.82 -1.00 0.89
CA LYS A 48 27.90 -1.83 2.10
C LYS A 48 27.52 -3.28 1.79
N ILE A 49 26.44 -3.54 1.07
CA ILE A 49 26.02 -4.89 0.66
C ILE A 49 27.10 -5.55 -0.22
N ALA A 50 27.65 -4.82 -1.20
CA ALA A 50 28.67 -5.34 -2.11
C ALA A 50 30.01 -5.62 -1.40
N LYS A 51 30.36 -4.85 -0.38
CA LYS A 51 31.55 -5.09 0.47
C LYS A 51 31.31 -6.18 1.52
N HIS A 52 30.06 -6.50 1.83
CA HIS A 52 29.68 -7.47 2.83
C HIS A 52 29.19 -8.75 2.14
N ASP A 53 30.13 -9.64 1.74
CA ASP A 53 29.83 -10.98 1.21
C ASP A 53 29.01 -11.84 2.20
N VAL A 54 28.96 -11.42 3.46
CA VAL A 54 28.37 -12.16 4.57
C VAL A 54 27.47 -11.24 5.39
N ILE A 55 26.44 -10.63 4.81
CA ILE A 55 25.24 -10.37 5.63
C ILE A 55 24.70 -11.77 5.90
N GLY A 56 25.21 -12.40 6.97
CA GLY A 56 25.00 -13.80 7.29
C GLY A 56 23.56 -14.16 6.99
N SER A 57 23.39 -15.11 6.05
CA SER A 57 22.08 -15.63 5.68
C SER A 57 21.32 -15.86 6.97
N ARG A 58 20.31 -15.02 7.25
CA ARG A 58 19.53 -15.15 8.48
C ARG A 58 19.11 -16.61 8.54
N PRO A 59 19.37 -17.32 9.64
CA PRO A 59 19.07 -18.75 9.71
C PRO A 59 17.62 -18.92 9.27
N ARG A 60 17.43 -19.59 8.12
CA ARG A 60 16.10 -19.77 7.55
C ARG A 60 15.34 -20.60 8.57
N LYS A 61 14.23 -20.07 9.08
CA LYS A 61 13.37 -20.84 9.97
C LYS A 61 12.93 -22.08 9.20
N THR A 62 13.25 -23.26 9.73
CA THR A 62 12.72 -24.53 9.22
C THR A 62 11.22 -24.51 9.42
N PHE A 63 10.46 -24.91 8.40
CA PHE A 63 9.01 -25.01 8.53
C PHE A 63 8.65 -26.04 9.60
N VAL A 64 7.92 -25.61 10.63
CA VAL A 64 7.35 -26.50 11.66
C VAL A 64 5.85 -26.55 11.43
N PRO A 65 5.28 -27.71 11.04
CA PRO A 65 3.84 -27.83 10.88
C PRO A 65 3.14 -27.61 12.22
N ASN A 66 1.95 -27.03 12.17
CA ASN A 66 1.13 -26.85 13.37
C ASN A 66 0.59 -28.21 13.83
N ASN A 67 0.90 -28.61 15.07
CA ASN A 67 0.40 -29.86 15.67
C ASN A 67 -1.02 -29.70 16.26
N TYR A 68 -1.73 -28.64 15.91
CA TYR A 68 -3.07 -28.39 16.41
C TYR A 68 -4.05 -29.46 15.91
N VAL A 69 -4.53 -30.27 16.85
CA VAL A 69 -5.66 -31.17 16.65
C VAL A 69 -6.92 -30.37 16.96
N ILE A 70 -7.81 -30.25 15.98
CA ILE A 70 -9.10 -29.56 16.17
C ILE A 70 -9.90 -30.36 17.22
N PRO A 71 -10.29 -29.75 18.36
CA PRO A 71 -10.97 -30.46 19.45
C PRO A 71 -12.38 -30.96 19.11
N SER A 72 -12.98 -30.46 18.02
CA SER A 72 -14.35 -30.79 17.60
C SER A 72 -14.35 -31.54 16.26
N GLN A 73 -15.08 -32.65 16.20
CA GLN A 73 -15.37 -33.36 14.93
C GLN A 73 -16.36 -32.60 14.04
N ASN A 74 -17.08 -31.63 14.60
CA ASN A 74 -18.05 -30.83 13.85
C ASN A 74 -17.34 -29.79 12.97
N PRO A 75 -17.44 -29.88 11.63
CA PRO A 75 -16.82 -28.90 10.76
C PRO A 75 -17.48 -27.53 10.99
N ARG A 76 -16.69 -26.53 11.38
CA ARG A 76 -17.13 -25.12 11.53
C ARG A 76 -17.54 -24.47 10.21
N HIS A 77 -17.74 -25.24 9.14
CA HIS A 77 -18.13 -24.74 7.82
C HIS A 77 -19.57 -24.20 7.84
N SER A 78 -20.50 -24.92 8.47
CA SER A 78 -21.90 -24.46 8.61
C SER A 78 -21.97 -23.13 9.37
N LEU A 79 -21.29 -23.06 10.52
CA LEU A 79 -21.20 -21.83 11.32
C LEU A 79 -20.52 -20.68 10.56
N ARG A 80 -19.41 -20.95 9.85
CA ARG A 80 -18.74 -19.93 9.02
C ARG A 80 -19.64 -19.43 7.89
N TRP A 81 -20.40 -20.33 7.26
CA TRP A 81 -21.33 -19.95 6.21
C TRP A 81 -22.45 -19.07 6.76
N GLN A 82 -23.04 -19.47 7.89
CA GLN A 82 -24.06 -18.70 8.61
C GLN A 82 -23.57 -17.29 8.98
N ILE A 83 -22.38 -17.18 9.57
CA ILE A 83 -21.80 -15.87 9.92
C ILE A 83 -21.59 -15.01 8.68
N ARG A 84 -21.13 -15.58 7.56
CA ARG A 84 -20.96 -14.82 6.31
C ARG A 84 -22.28 -14.34 5.74
N THR A 85 -23.33 -15.16 5.77
CA THR A 85 -24.67 -14.74 5.35
C THR A 85 -25.19 -13.63 6.25
N ASP A 86 -25.06 -13.76 7.57
CA ASP A 86 -25.54 -12.76 8.54
C ASP A 86 -24.84 -11.41 8.32
N LEU A 87 -23.51 -11.42 8.13
CA LEU A 87 -22.74 -10.22 7.79
C LEU A 87 -23.15 -9.60 6.45
N ALA A 88 -23.48 -10.41 5.44
CA ALA A 88 -23.97 -9.91 4.16
C ALA A 88 -25.34 -9.23 4.29
N TYR A 89 -26.17 -9.69 5.22
CA TYR A 89 -27.45 -9.06 5.57
C TYR A 89 -27.32 -7.94 6.62
N GLY A 90 -26.10 -7.60 7.05
CA GLY A 90 -25.83 -6.53 8.02
C GLY A 90 -26.18 -6.89 9.46
N VAL A 91 -26.41 -8.17 9.76
CA VAL A 91 -26.65 -8.67 11.11
C VAL A 91 -25.30 -8.88 11.79
N MET A 92 -24.97 -8.00 12.74
CA MET A 92 -23.74 -8.15 13.52
C MET A 92 -23.89 -9.29 14.54
N PRO A 93 -22.92 -10.22 14.63
CA PRO A 93 -22.96 -11.26 15.65
C PRO A 93 -22.87 -10.61 17.03
N THR A 94 -23.83 -10.91 17.91
CA THR A 94 -23.78 -10.45 19.29
C THR A 94 -22.91 -11.43 20.09
N VAL A 95 -22.13 -10.92 21.02
CA VAL A 95 -21.21 -11.73 21.85
C VAL A 95 -21.92 -12.81 22.69
N ALA A 96 -23.25 -12.74 22.81
CA ALA A 96 -24.07 -13.68 23.57
C ALA A 96 -24.73 -14.80 22.73
N SER A 97 -24.71 -14.73 21.40
CA SER A 97 -25.47 -15.68 20.55
C SER A 97 -24.69 -16.93 20.14
N TYR A 98 -23.42 -17.04 20.54
CA TYR A 98 -22.53 -18.13 20.14
C TYR A 98 -21.77 -18.67 21.35
N ASP A 99 -22.51 -19.04 22.40
CA ASP A 99 -21.98 -19.97 23.40
C ASP A 99 -21.84 -21.35 22.72
N TYR A 100 -20.60 -21.85 22.72
CA TYR A 100 -20.20 -23.13 22.12
C TYR A 100 -20.46 -24.31 23.06
#